data_AF-D2Z3L8-F1
#
_entry.id   AF-D2Z3L8-F1
#
_cell.length_a   1.000
_cell.length_b   1.000
_cell.length_c   1.000
_cell.angle_alpha   90.00
_cell.angle_beta   90.00
_cell.angle_gamma   90.00
#
_symmetry.space_group_name_H-M   'P 1'
#
loop_
_entity.id
_entity.type
_entity.pdbx_description
1 polymer ?
#
loop_
_entity_poly.entity_id
_entity_poly.type
_entity_poly.pdbx_seq_one_letter_code
_entity_poly.pdbx_strand_id
1 'polypeptide(L)'
;MKDRIDRFRKILKAKETARDLVRKELADLKRQEEAFLGHLRELRDEKLEYMRRFENIASGNVTIEGLRIGSEDISRTEDRIKEGIVKVLRLRKKMEAVEAVLLEKHRDVRKVETYLLQMELQWEKECLRKEQMAVDEIAGMLHNRRGKN
;
A
#
# COMPACT_ATOMS: atom_id res chain seq x y z
N MET A 1 -24.43 0.25 -24.98
CA MET A 1 -23.32 1.04 -24.40
C MET A 1 -23.41 1.12 -22.88
N LYS A 2 -24.57 1.49 -22.30
CA LYS A 2 -24.82 1.48 -20.85
C LYS A 2 -24.39 0.20 -20.13
N ASP A 3 -24.81 -0.98 -20.60
CA ASP A 3 -24.40 -2.26 -20.00
C ASP A 3 -22.87 -2.49 -20.03
N ARG A 4 -22.20 -1.96 -21.07
CA ARG A 4 -20.75 -2.04 -21.18
C ARG A 4 -20.09 -1.14 -20.13
N ILE A 5 -20.57 0.08 -19.93
CA ILE A 5 -20.14 1.00 -18.85
C ILE A 5 -20.30 0.31 -17.49
N ASP A 6 -21.45 -0.31 -17.23
CA ASP A 6 -21.70 -0.98 -15.95
C ASP A 6 -20.78 -2.19 -15.73
N ARG A 7 -20.43 -2.94 -16.77
CA ARG A 7 -19.39 -3.98 -16.68
C ARG A 7 -18.03 -3.40 -16.32
N PHE A 8 -17.63 -2.28 -16.93
CA PHE A 8 -16.35 -1.64 -16.62
C PHE A 8 -16.33 -1.04 -15.21
N ARG A 9 -17.45 -0.53 -14.69
CA ARG A 9 -17.57 -0.13 -13.27
C ARG A 9 -17.33 -1.30 -12.31
N LYS A 10 -17.87 -2.49 -12.61
CA LYS A 10 -17.61 -3.70 -11.82
C LYS A 10 -16.12 -4.10 -11.86
N ILE A 11 -15.49 -4.02 -13.04
CA ILE A 11 -14.06 -4.29 -13.20
C ILE A 11 -13.23 -3.29 -12.40
N LEU A 12 -13.56 -2.00 -12.47
CA LEU A 12 -12.89 -0.95 -11.70
C LEU A 12 -12.93 -1.26 -10.20
N LYS A 13 -14.12 -1.55 -9.67
CA LYS A 13 -14.30 -1.91 -8.26
C LYS A 13 -13.45 -3.11 -7.84
N ALA A 14 -13.36 -4.14 -8.68
CA ALA A 14 -12.52 -5.30 -8.40
C ALA A 14 -11.02 -4.93 -8.37
N LYS A 15 -10.58 -4.06 -9.29
CA LYS A 15 -9.19 -3.56 -9.34
C LYS A 15 -8.85 -2.67 -8.14
N GLU A 16 -9.76 -1.80 -7.73
CA GLU A 16 -9.63 -0.98 -6.52
C GLU A 16 -9.51 -1.85 -5.28
N THR A 17 -10.37 -2.87 -5.15
CA THR A 17 -10.31 -3.83 -4.03
C THR A 17 -8.95 -4.53 -4.00
N ALA A 18 -8.44 -4.99 -5.15
CA ALA A 18 -7.13 -5.62 -5.22
C ALA A 18 -5.98 -4.66 -4.82
N ARG A 19 -6.05 -3.39 -5.23
CA ARG A 19 -5.09 -2.35 -4.82
C ARG A 19 -5.16 -2.12 -3.31
N ASP A 20 -6.36 -2.04 -2.75
CA ASP A 20 -6.57 -1.75 -1.33
C ASP A 20 -6.08 -2.90 -0.44
N LEU A 21 -6.18 -4.15 -0.90
CA LEU A 21 -5.55 -5.30 -0.24
C LEU A 21 -4.03 -5.17 -0.17
N VAL A 22 -3.38 -4.80 -1.28
CA VAL A 22 -1.92 -4.59 -1.31
C VAL A 22 -1.53 -3.39 -0.42
N ARG A 23 -2.33 -2.33 -0.41
CA ARG A 23 -2.12 -1.18 0.48
C ARG A 23 -2.22 -1.58 1.95
N LYS A 24 -3.15 -2.47 2.30
CA LYS A 24 -3.28 -3.02 3.66
C LYS A 24 -2.06 -3.87 4.02
N GLU A 25 -1.60 -4.74 3.12
CA GLU A 25 -0.38 -5.52 3.33
C GLU A 25 0.83 -4.62 3.63
N LEU A 26 1.02 -3.55 2.85
CA LEU A 26 2.10 -2.59 3.09
C LEU A 26 1.98 -1.92 4.46
N ALA A 27 0.77 -1.55 4.88
CA ALA A 27 0.54 -0.97 6.20
C ALA A 27 0.86 -1.95 7.33
N ASP A 28 0.49 -3.23 7.17
CA ASP A 28 0.79 -4.27 8.14
C ASP A 28 2.31 -4.53 8.23
N LEU A 29 3.04 -4.50 7.11
CA LEU A 29 4.50 -4.59 7.10
C LEU A 29 5.16 -3.40 7.82
N LYS A 30 4.67 -2.17 7.61
CA LYS A 30 5.17 -0.97 8.31
C LYS A 30 5.00 -1.08 9.84
N ARG A 31 3.86 -1.60 10.29
CA ARG A 31 3.62 -1.86 11.72
C ARG A 31 4.57 -2.92 12.27
N GLN A 32 4.82 -3.99 11.50
CA GLN A 32 5.78 -5.02 11.90
C GLN A 32 7.20 -4.46 12.01
N GLU A 33 7.63 -3.63 11.05
CA GLU A 33 8.92 -2.96 11.11
C GLU A 33 9.03 -2.09 12.38
N GLU A 34 8.03 -1.26 12.66
CA GLU A 34 8.00 -0.40 13.84
C GLU A 34 8.09 -1.22 15.14
N ALA A 35 7.37 -2.34 15.24
CA ALA A 35 7.47 -3.25 16.37
C ALA A 35 8.87 -3.85 16.53
N PHE A 36 9.51 -4.29 15.44
CA PHE A 36 10.88 -4.80 15.49
C PHE A 36 11.90 -3.74 15.85
N LEU A 37 11.73 -2.50 15.37
CA LEU A 37 12.57 -1.38 15.75
C LEU A 37 12.40 -1.02 17.24
N GLY A 38 11.18 -1.10 17.76
CA GLY A 38 10.90 -0.98 19.20
C GLY A 38 11.67 -2.03 20.01
N HIS A 39 11.56 -3.29 19.63
CA HIS A 39 12.27 -4.39 20.31
C HIS A 39 13.80 -4.26 20.20
N LEU A 40 14.34 -3.79 19.07
CA LEU A 40 15.77 -3.53 18.93
C LEU A 40 16.25 -2.41 19.87
N ARG A 41 15.42 -1.41 20.17
CA ARG A 41 15.76 -0.37 21.17
C ARG A 41 15.80 -0.98 22.57
N GLU A 42 14.84 -1.83 22.92
CA GLU A 42 14.85 -2.56 24.20
C GLU A 42 16.12 -3.39 24.36
N LEU A 43 16.48 -4.17 23.34
CA LEU A 43 17.73 -4.96 23.34
C LEU A 43 18.99 -4.10 23.45
N ARG A 44 18.99 -2.92 22.81
CA ARG A 44 20.11 -1.97 22.94
C ARG A 44 20.24 -1.48 24.38
N ASP A 45 19.12 -1.12 25.00
CA ASP A 45 19.11 -0.62 26.37
C ASP A 45 19.47 -1.73 27.38
N GLU A 46 19.00 -2.96 27.15
CA GLU A 46 19.41 -4.17 27.88
C GLU A 46 20.93 -4.42 27.75
N LYS A 47 21.48 -4.32 26.54
CA LYS A 47 22.94 -4.44 26.33
C LYS A 47 23.72 -3.39 27.12
N LEU A 48 23.26 -2.13 27.11
CA LEU A 48 23.92 -1.04 27.85
C LEU A 48 23.89 -1.32 29.36
N GLU A 49 22.80 -1.86 29.88
CA GLU A 49 22.70 -2.27 31.27
C GLU A 49 23.67 -3.41 31.61
N TYR A 50 23.76 -4.44 30.75
CA TYR A 50 24.76 -5.51 30.92
C TYR A 50 26.20 -4.99 30.86
N MET A 51 26.50 -4.04 29.98
CA MET A 51 27.82 -3.41 29.91
C MET A 51 28.15 -2.65 31.21
N ARG A 52 27.22 -1.84 31.73
CA ARG A 52 27.42 -1.14 33.02
C ARG A 52 27.63 -2.10 34.17
N ARG A 53 26.85 -3.19 34.23
CA ARG A 53 27.02 -4.23 35.25
C ARG A 53 28.39 -4.90 35.13
N PHE A 54 28.81 -5.20 33.90
CA PHE A 54 30.12 -5.79 33.65
C PHE A 54 31.26 -4.85 34.08
N GLU A 55 31.18 -3.55 33.80
CA GLU A 55 32.15 -2.54 34.26
C GLU A 55 32.22 -2.46 35.80
N ASN A 56 31.06 -2.42 36.46
CA ASN A 56 30.96 -2.42 37.93
C ASN A 56 31.54 -3.69 38.55
N ILE A 57 31.29 -4.84 37.92
CA ILE A 57 31.90 -6.11 38.32
C ILE A 57 33.42 -5.98 38.14
N ALA A 58 33.92 -5.66 36.94
CA ALA A 58 35.35 -5.61 36.61
C ALA A 58 36.19 -4.64 37.46
N SER A 59 35.57 -3.64 38.09
CA SER A 59 36.23 -2.68 38.99
C SER A 59 36.36 -3.13 40.45
N GLY A 60 35.78 -4.28 40.83
CA GLY A 60 35.83 -4.83 42.19
C GLY A 60 36.74 -6.07 42.35
N ASN A 61 36.55 -6.81 43.45
CA ASN A 61 37.15 -8.14 43.64
C ASN A 61 36.28 -9.19 42.92
N VAL A 62 36.73 -9.64 41.75
CA VAL A 62 35.90 -10.47 40.86
C VAL A 62 36.45 -11.89 40.72
N THR A 63 35.53 -12.85 40.67
CA THR A 63 35.84 -14.20 40.20
C THR A 63 35.89 -14.25 38.68
N ILE A 64 36.78 -15.07 38.12
CA ILE A 64 36.86 -15.30 36.67
C ILE A 64 35.49 -15.69 36.09
N GLU A 65 34.69 -16.43 36.87
CA GLU A 65 33.33 -16.84 36.48
C GLU A 65 32.36 -15.65 36.33
N GLY A 66 32.44 -14.64 37.21
CA GLY A 66 31.62 -13.43 37.10
C GLY A 66 31.92 -12.62 35.83
N LEU A 67 33.19 -12.52 35.45
CA LEU A 67 33.60 -11.90 34.18
C LEU A 67 33.10 -12.71 32.98
N ARG A 68 33.19 -14.04 33.05
CA ARG A 68 32.72 -14.93 31.98
C ARG A 68 31.22 -14.77 31.74
N ILE A 69 30.40 -14.83 32.80
CA ILE A 69 28.94 -14.70 32.70
C ILE A 69 28.56 -13.33 32.12
N GLY A 70 29.13 -12.23 32.63
CA GLY A 70 28.81 -10.90 32.13
C GLY A 70 29.22 -10.69 30.66
N SER A 71 30.35 -11.25 30.23
CA SER A 71 30.77 -11.23 28.82
C SER A 71 29.81 -12.05 27.94
N GLU A 72 29.31 -13.18 28.44
CA GLU A 72 28.38 -14.05 27.73
C GLU A 72 27.00 -13.37 27.56
N ASP A 73 26.49 -12.68 28.58
CA ASP A 73 25.23 -11.93 28.51
C ASP A 73 25.28 -10.78 27.49
N ILE A 74 26.40 -10.04 27.45
CA ILE A 74 26.64 -8.99 26.44
C ILE A 74 26.66 -9.61 25.04
N SER A 75 27.37 -10.72 24.86
CA SER A 75 27.52 -11.40 23.57
C SER A 75 26.18 -11.93 23.05
N ARG A 76 25.40 -12.60 23.91
CA ARG A 76 24.05 -13.09 23.57
C ARG A 76 23.12 -11.96 23.15
N THR A 77 23.17 -10.84 23.85
CA THR A 77 22.34 -9.67 23.52
C THR A 77 22.77 -9.03 22.19
N GLU A 78 24.08 -8.99 21.93
CA GLU A 78 24.60 -8.52 20.65
C GLU A 78 24.17 -9.40 19.47
N ASP A 79 24.17 -10.72 19.63
CA ASP A 79 23.71 -11.64 18.59
C ASP A 79 22.22 -11.47 18.30
N ARG A 80 21.39 -11.30 19.34
CA ARG A 80 19.96 -10.98 19.19
C ARG A 80 19.73 -9.66 18.45
N ILE A 81 20.55 -8.63 18.72
CA ILE A 81 20.51 -7.35 17.98
C ILE A 81 20.86 -7.57 16.51
N LYS A 82 21.94 -8.31 16.21
CA LYS A 82 22.35 -8.61 14.83
C LYS A 82 21.25 -9.35 14.06
N GLU A 83 20.64 -10.36 14.67
CA GLU A 83 19.50 -11.07 14.09
C GLU A 83 18.30 -10.16 13.85
N GLY A 84 17.98 -9.28 14.81
CA GLY A 84 16.90 -8.31 14.69
C GLY A 84 17.14 -7.32 13.54
N ILE A 85 18.37 -6.84 13.35
CA ILE A 85 18.75 -5.99 12.22
C ILE A 85 18.53 -6.71 10.89
N VAL A 86 18.94 -7.98 10.79
CA VAL A 86 18.71 -8.79 9.57
C VAL A 86 17.21 -8.95 9.30
N LYS A 87 16.38 -9.16 10.33
CA LYS A 87 14.92 -9.24 10.19
C LYS A 87 14.34 -7.94 9.66
N VAL A 88 14.75 -6.78 10.19
CA VAL A 88 14.31 -5.46 9.69
C VAL A 88 14.71 -5.24 8.24
N LEU A 89 15.96 -5.56 7.86
CA LEU A 89 16.43 -5.43 6.47
C LEU A 89 15.61 -6.32 5.51
N ARG A 90 15.30 -7.55 5.91
CA ARG A 90 14.42 -8.44 5.12
C ARG A 90 13.01 -7.85 4.98
N LEU A 91 12.48 -7.26 6.04
CA LEU A 91 11.17 -6.62 6.04
C LEU A 91 11.13 -5.42 5.09
N ARG A 92 12.14 -4.55 5.14
CA ARG A 92 12.28 -3.42 4.21
C ARG A 92 12.34 -3.86 2.75
N LYS A 93 13.14 -4.88 2.44
CA LYS A 93 13.19 -5.45 1.09
C LYS A 93 11.83 -6.00 0.65
N LYS A 94 11.08 -6.63 1.57
CA LYS A 94 9.71 -7.08 1.28
C LYS A 94 8.77 -5.89 1.04
N MET A 95 8.88 -4.83 1.82
CA MET A 95 8.10 -3.60 1.64
C MET A 95 8.36 -2.96 0.28
N GLU A 96 9.62 -2.85 -0.15
CA GLU A 96 9.98 -2.35 -1.49
C GLU A 96 9.31 -3.15 -2.60
N ALA A 97 9.31 -4.49 -2.50
CA ALA A 97 8.63 -5.35 -3.46
C ALA A 97 7.11 -5.13 -3.47
N VAL A 98 6.48 -4.98 -2.29
CA VAL A 98 5.05 -4.71 -2.16
C VAL A 98 4.70 -3.30 -2.68
N GLU A 99 5.55 -2.31 -2.46
CA GLU A 99 5.39 -0.94 -2.99
C GLU A 99 5.44 -0.94 -4.52
N ALA A 100 6.35 -1.69 -5.13
CA ALA A 100 6.39 -1.86 -6.58
C ALA A 100 5.08 -2.48 -7.11
N VAL A 101 4.56 -3.51 -6.44
CA VAL A 101 3.26 -4.12 -6.80
C VAL A 101 2.13 -3.10 -6.64
N LEU A 102 2.13 -2.32 -5.55
CA LEU A 102 1.11 -1.29 -5.30
C LEU A 102 1.09 -0.23 -6.40
N LEU A 103 2.24 0.22 -6.86
CA LEU A 103 2.36 1.15 -7.99
C LEU A 103 1.74 0.57 -9.26
N GLU A 104 1.99 -0.70 -9.57
CA GLU A 104 1.37 -1.36 -10.72
C GLU A 104 -0.15 -1.49 -10.57
N LYS A 105 -0.66 -1.81 -9.36
CA LYS A 105 -2.11 -1.83 -9.11
C LYS A 105 -2.74 -0.43 -9.25
N HIS A 106 -2.06 0.62 -8.81
CA HIS A 106 -2.50 2.00 -9.05
C HIS A 106 -2.58 2.32 -10.54
N ARG A 107 -1.56 1.93 -11.33
CA ARG A 107 -1.57 2.12 -12.79
C ARG A 107 -2.74 1.39 -13.46
N ASP A 108 -2.99 0.15 -13.05
CA ASP A 108 -4.13 -0.65 -13.53
C ASP A 108 -5.47 0.05 -13.28
N VAL A 109 -5.70 0.55 -12.06
CA VAL A 109 -6.91 1.30 -11.71
C VAL A 109 -7.05 2.54 -12.59
N ARG A 110 -5.99 3.35 -12.72
CA ARG A 110 -5.99 4.59 -13.54
C ARG A 110 -6.32 4.32 -15.00
N LYS A 111 -5.84 3.21 -15.57
CA LYS A 111 -6.16 2.82 -16.95
C LYS A 111 -7.67 2.56 -17.10
N VAL A 112 -8.27 1.82 -16.17
CA VAL A 112 -9.70 1.50 -16.21
C VAL A 112 -10.55 2.75 -15.96
N GLU A 113 -10.17 3.61 -15.00
CA GLU A 113 -10.84 4.91 -14.77
C GLU A 113 -10.87 5.76 -16.04
N THR A 114 -9.71 5.90 -16.69
CA THR A 114 -9.58 6.71 -17.92
C THR A 114 -10.45 6.15 -19.03
N TYR A 115 -10.44 4.83 -19.22
CA TYR A 115 -11.25 4.18 -20.24
C TYR A 115 -12.75 4.30 -19.95
N LEU A 116 -13.15 4.15 -18.69
CA LEU A 116 -14.54 4.30 -18.26
C LEU A 116 -15.04 5.74 -18.51
N LEU A 117 -14.24 6.75 -18.17
CA LEU A 117 -14.57 8.16 -18.41
C LEU A 117 -14.78 8.44 -19.90
N GLN A 118 -13.90 7.92 -20.77
CA GLN A 118 -14.05 8.05 -22.22
C GLN A 118 -15.33 7.40 -22.72
N MET A 119 -15.68 6.22 -22.21
CA MET A 119 -16.91 5.53 -22.56
C MET A 119 -18.16 6.29 -22.11
N GLU A 120 -18.15 6.84 -20.89
CA GLU A 120 -19.26 7.64 -20.37
C GLU A 120 -19.48 8.91 -21.21
N LEU A 121 -18.40 9.62 -21.56
CA LEU A 121 -18.46 10.79 -22.43
C LEU A 121 -18.97 10.45 -23.84
N GLN A 122 -18.53 9.33 -24.41
CA GLN A 122 -19.02 8.87 -25.72
C GLN A 122 -20.52 8.54 -25.66
N TRP A 123 -20.95 7.86 -24.60
CA TRP A 123 -22.35 7.51 -24.42
C TRP A 123 -23.24 8.74 -24.26
N GLU A 124 -22.81 9.73 -23.49
CA GLU A 124 -23.51 11.00 -23.34
C GLU A 124 -23.65 11.72 -24.68
N LYS A 125 -22.58 11.82 -25.46
CA LYS A 125 -22.61 12.40 -26.81
C LYS A 125 -23.58 11.66 -27.74
N GLU A 126 -23.62 10.33 -27.67
CA GLU A 126 -24.56 9.53 -28.46
C GLU A 126 -26.02 9.77 -28.06
N CYS A 127 -26.30 9.91 -26.76
CA CYS A 127 -27.63 10.23 -26.25
C CYS A 127 -28.08 11.62 -26.73
N LEU A 128 -27.25 12.65 -26.53
CA LEU A 128 -27.54 14.01 -26.98
C LEU A 128 -27.76 14.08 -28.49
N ARG A 129 -26.96 13.37 -29.29
CA ARG A 129 -27.13 13.32 -30.75
C ARG A 129 -28.48 12.70 -31.14
N LYS A 130 -28.93 11.65 -30.44
CA LYS A 130 -30.23 11.02 -30.69
C LYS A 130 -31.38 11.94 -30.31
N GLU A 131 -31.27 12.63 -29.18
CA GLU A 131 -32.26 13.62 -28.74
C GLU A 131 -32.38 14.77 -29.75
N GLN A 132 -31.25 15.29 -30.23
CA GLN A 132 -31.24 16.35 -31.24
C GLN A 132 -31.89 15.89 -32.56
N MET A 133 -31.55 14.70 -33.04
CA MET A 133 -32.19 14.14 -34.25
C MET A 133 -33.70 14.02 -34.11
N ALA A 134 -34.19 13.59 -32.94
CA ALA A 134 -35.63 13.48 -32.68
C ALA A 134 -36.32 14.85 -32.66
N VAL A 135 -35.69 15.86 -32.06
CA VAL A 135 -36.20 17.25 -32.06
C VAL A 135 -36.23 17.83 -33.47
N ASP A 136 -35.17 17.63 -34.25
CA ASP A 136 -35.07 18.09 -35.64
C ASP A 136 -36.14 17.45 -36.53
N GLU A 137 -36.41 16.15 -36.35
CA GLU A 137 -37.47 15.44 -37.06
C GLU A 137 -38.87 16.02 -36.75
N ILE A 138 -39.15 16.29 -35.47
CA ILE A 138 -40.39 16.94 -35.04
C ILE A 138 -40.51 18.35 -35.66
N ALA A 139 -39.44 19.14 -35.62
CA ALA A 139 -39.42 20.47 -36.20
C ALA A 139 -39.67 20.44 -37.71
N GLY A 140 -39.04 19.50 -38.44
CA GLY A 140 -39.24 19.29 -39.87
C GLY A 140 -40.68 18.91 -40.21
N MET A 141 -41.31 18.01 -39.44
CA MET A 141 -42.72 17.66 -39.61
C MET A 141 -43.66 18.86 -39.40
N LEU A 142 -43.41 19.68 -38.38
CA LEU A 142 -44.21 20.88 -38.09
C LEU A 142 -44.06 21.95 -39.18
N HIS A 143 -42.84 22.14 -39.71
CA HIS A 143 -42.57 23.07 -40.80
C HIS A 143 -43.28 22.65 -42.09
N ASN A 144 -43.22 21.36 -42.45
CA ASN A 144 -43.88 20.82 -43.64
C ASN A 144 -45.42 20.88 -43.57
N ARG A 145 -46.01 20.82 -42.37
CA ARG A 145 -47.46 21.03 -42.18
C ARG A 145 -47.86 22.50 -42.32
N ARG A 146 -46.99 23.44 -41.95
CA ARG A 146 -47.27 24.89 -42.07
C ARG A 146 -47.10 25.43 -43.49
N GLY A 147 -46.22 24.85 -44.31
CA GLY A 147 -46.02 25.25 -45.71
C GLY A 147 -47.02 24.67 -46.72
N LYS A 148 -48.02 23.90 -46.27
CA LYS A 148 -49.09 23.32 -47.10
C LYS A 148 -50.46 23.98 -46.90
N ASN A 149 -50.52 25.09 -46.16
CA ASN A 149 -51.68 25.97 -46.05
C ASN A 149 -51.46 27.24 -46.85
#